data_AF-Q8ES24-F1
#
_entry.id   AF-Q8ES24-F1
#
_cell.length_a   1.000
_cell.length_b   1.000
_cell.length_c   1.000
_cell.angle_alpha   90.00
_cell.angle_beta   90.00
_cell.angle_gamma   90.00
#
_symmetry.space_group_name_H-M   'P 1'
#
loop_
_entity.id
_entity.type
_entity.pdbx_description
1 polymer ?
#
loop_
_entity_poly.entity_id
_entity_poly.type
_entity_poly.pdbx_seq_one_letter_code
_entity_poly.pdbx_strand_id
1 'polypeptide(L)'
;MQDIHIYQSNIDEHIQKLGGYWRSISALARLQEEIGELAEIIIEENPNVNELKEEIADIYIISTCLANQYLEKLQDVYKKISIPTNTLELQKLNSDHSISNLFFQLQIQAGKIARIINHYDGDKIKKPTEKDRNLGWEVAYLHKYLFLLANHFQFNLFKSIDNVLKKSALRDKNRFSLMYDPITTLSLKRYRDFINSSIGKITEQKLWGSFEWESNKNYVNNIEKSIPSFIHFCKCVQIEGLDGYVFEIAASDNTKLEILNNLLDVLSVHNLEVERSSNLIFIQHIPFQVEMYTNDDLQYIVFRTHSQP
;
A
#
# COMPACT_ATOMS: atom_id res chain seq x y z
N MET A 1 -24.56 -4.42 -11.96
CA MET A 1 -23.84 -3.13 -11.90
C MET A 1 -22.77 -3.31 -10.84
N GLN A 2 -21.51 -2.97 -11.13
CA GLN A 2 -20.37 -3.20 -10.23
C GLN A 2 -19.85 -1.87 -9.70
N ASP A 3 -19.24 -1.89 -8.52
CA ASP A 3 -18.55 -0.73 -7.94
C ASP A 3 -17.04 -0.95 -7.99
N ILE A 4 -16.26 0.12 -7.85
CA ILE A 4 -14.79 0.05 -7.97
C ILE A 4 -14.13 -0.87 -6.94
N HIS A 5 -14.73 -1.08 -5.76
CA HIS A 5 -14.18 -2.00 -4.76
C HIS A 5 -14.05 -3.43 -5.30
N ILE A 6 -14.93 -3.85 -6.22
CA ILE A 6 -14.88 -5.17 -6.85
C ILE A 6 -13.62 -5.27 -7.72
N TYR A 7 -13.31 -4.22 -8.49
CA TYR A 7 -12.11 -4.19 -9.32
C TYR A 7 -10.83 -4.09 -8.48
N GLN A 8 -10.84 -3.30 -7.41
CA GLN A 8 -9.74 -3.24 -6.46
C GLN A 8 -9.45 -4.63 -5.84
N SER A 9 -10.51 -5.34 -5.42
CA SER A 9 -10.40 -6.70 -4.87
C SER A 9 -9.91 -7.71 -5.90
N ASN A 10 -10.40 -7.65 -7.14
CA ASN A 10 -9.97 -8.55 -8.20
C ASN A 10 -8.48 -8.36 -8.56
N ILE A 11 -8.02 -7.11 -8.56
CA ILE A 11 -6.60 -6.78 -8.76
C ILE A 11 -5.77 -7.34 -7.60
N ASP A 12 -6.18 -7.11 -6.35
CA ASP A 12 -5.49 -7.66 -5.18
C ASP A 12 -5.37 -9.19 -5.28
N GLU A 13 -6.48 -9.90 -5.46
CA GLU A 13 -6.47 -11.36 -5.59
C GLU A 13 -5.56 -11.87 -6.71
N HIS A 14 -5.54 -11.16 -7.85
CA HIS A 14 -4.70 -11.52 -8.98
C HIS A 14 -3.21 -11.36 -8.66
N ILE A 15 -2.83 -10.23 -8.06
CA ILE A 15 -1.43 -9.94 -7.70
C ILE A 15 -0.95 -10.88 -6.58
N GLN A 16 -1.79 -11.18 -5.59
CA GLN A 16 -1.47 -12.15 -4.55
C GLN A 16 -1.19 -13.55 -5.13
N LYS A 17 -1.98 -14.00 -6.12
CA LYS A 17 -1.75 -15.29 -6.81
C LYS A 17 -0.43 -15.31 -7.58
N LEU A 18 0.06 -14.16 -8.00
CA LEU A 18 1.32 -14.03 -8.73
C LEU A 18 2.55 -13.95 -7.81
N GLY A 19 2.38 -13.82 -6.50
CA GLY A 19 3.50 -13.78 -5.54
C GLY A 19 3.56 -12.53 -4.67
N GLY A 20 2.54 -11.66 -4.74
CA GLY A 20 2.43 -10.44 -3.93
C GLY A 20 2.85 -9.19 -4.68
N TYR A 21 2.88 -8.06 -3.95
CA TYR A 21 3.19 -6.75 -4.52
C TYR A 21 4.70 -6.54 -4.73
N TRP A 22 5.04 -5.69 -5.70
CA TRP A 22 6.39 -5.15 -5.84
C TRP A 22 6.74 -4.22 -4.67
N ARG A 23 8.03 -3.99 -4.41
CA ARG A 23 8.43 -2.84 -3.57
C ARG A 23 7.86 -1.55 -4.13
N SER A 24 7.48 -0.62 -3.26
CA SER A 24 6.70 0.54 -3.68
C SER A 24 7.47 1.47 -4.62
N ILE A 25 8.80 1.61 -4.47
CA ILE A 25 9.65 2.29 -5.46
C ILE A 25 9.68 1.57 -6.81
N SER A 26 9.72 0.24 -6.83
CA SER A 26 9.68 -0.53 -8.08
C SER A 26 8.33 -0.38 -8.78
N ALA A 27 7.21 -0.40 -8.02
CA ALA A 27 5.88 -0.12 -8.56
C ALA A 27 5.80 1.31 -9.12
N LEU A 28 6.44 2.29 -8.48
CA LEU A 28 6.55 3.66 -9.00
C LEU A 28 7.33 3.74 -10.31
N ALA A 29 8.45 3.02 -10.43
CA ALA A 29 9.22 2.99 -11.67
C ALA A 29 8.39 2.42 -12.83
N ARG A 30 7.67 1.30 -12.58
CA ARG A 30 6.71 0.74 -13.54
C ARG A 30 5.61 1.74 -13.89
N LEU A 31 5.03 2.43 -12.91
CA LEU A 31 4.02 3.46 -13.16
C LEU A 31 4.53 4.56 -14.10
N GLN A 32 5.80 4.98 -13.97
CA GLN A 32 6.40 5.96 -14.87
C GLN A 32 6.69 5.39 -16.27
N GLU A 33 7.07 4.12 -16.36
CA GLU A 33 7.25 3.38 -17.62
C GLU A 33 5.95 3.40 -18.44
N GLU A 34 4.83 2.89 -17.89
CA GLU A 34 3.54 2.83 -18.61
C GLU A 34 3.00 4.24 -18.96
N ILE A 35 3.27 5.26 -18.13
CA ILE A 35 2.90 6.66 -18.45
C ILE A 35 3.72 7.20 -19.63
N GLY A 36 4.99 6.81 -19.73
CA GLY A 36 5.84 7.15 -20.88
C GLY A 36 5.35 6.50 -22.16
N GLU A 37 5.03 5.21 -22.12
CA GLU A 37 4.47 4.46 -23.25
C GLU A 37 3.12 5.05 -23.71
N LEU A 38 2.23 5.40 -22.77
CA LEU A 38 1.01 6.14 -23.09
C LEU A 38 1.29 7.50 -23.77
N ALA A 39 2.34 8.20 -23.35
CA ALA A 39 2.71 9.48 -23.94
C ALA A 39 3.12 9.32 -25.40
N GLU A 40 3.93 8.31 -25.71
CA GLU A 40 4.38 7.99 -27.07
C GLU A 40 3.18 7.75 -27.99
N ILE A 41 2.18 6.97 -27.54
CA ILE A 41 0.98 6.70 -28.34
C ILE A 41 0.14 7.97 -28.53
N ILE A 42 -0.05 8.80 -27.49
CA ILE A 42 -0.91 10.01 -27.56
C ILE A 42 -0.39 11.04 -28.57
N ILE A 43 0.92 11.12 -28.79
CA ILE A 43 1.51 12.12 -29.71
C ILE A 43 1.53 11.66 -31.17
N GLU A 44 1.20 10.40 -31.45
CA GLU A 44 1.12 9.89 -32.82
C GLU A 44 -0.03 10.54 -33.60
N GLU A 45 0.17 10.74 -34.91
CA GLU A 45 -0.90 11.22 -35.80
C GLU A 45 -2.06 10.22 -35.90
N ASN A 46 -1.77 8.92 -35.81
CA ASN A 46 -2.73 7.82 -35.90
C ASN A 46 -2.50 6.81 -34.76
N PRO A 47 -2.91 7.14 -33.53
CA PRO A 47 -2.59 6.35 -32.35
C PRO A 47 -3.17 4.94 -32.43
N ASN A 48 -2.36 3.94 -32.06
CA ASN A 48 -2.86 2.57 -31.89
C ASN A 48 -3.78 2.48 -30.66
N VAL A 49 -5.09 2.52 -30.91
CA VAL A 49 -6.12 2.48 -29.87
C VAL A 49 -6.07 1.20 -29.01
N ASN A 50 -5.54 0.09 -29.51
CA ASN A 50 -5.42 -1.13 -28.72
C ASN A 50 -4.27 -1.05 -27.71
N GLU A 51 -3.11 -0.52 -28.13
CA GLU A 51 -1.98 -0.27 -27.23
C GLU A 51 -2.38 0.77 -26.18
N LEU A 52 -3.03 1.87 -26.59
CA LEU A 52 -3.53 2.91 -25.68
C LEU A 52 -4.45 2.34 -24.58
N LYS A 53 -5.29 1.36 -24.92
CA LYS A 53 -6.18 0.70 -23.95
C LYS A 53 -5.41 -0.15 -22.94
N GLU A 54 -4.31 -0.78 -23.38
CA GLU A 54 -3.44 -1.61 -22.54
C GLU A 54 -2.68 -0.70 -21.58
N GLU A 55 -2.01 0.35 -22.08
CA GLU A 55 -1.26 1.29 -21.23
C GLU A 55 -2.13 1.97 -20.15
N ILE A 56 -3.32 2.47 -20.51
CA ILE A 56 -4.23 3.09 -19.54
C ILE A 56 -4.68 2.06 -18.47
N ALA A 57 -4.88 0.80 -18.87
CA ALA A 57 -5.25 -0.27 -17.94
C ALA A 57 -4.08 -0.65 -17.01
N ASP A 58 -2.85 -0.73 -17.53
CA ASP A 58 -1.66 -1.03 -16.74
C ASP A 58 -1.38 0.09 -15.71
N ILE A 59 -1.50 1.37 -16.09
CA ILE A 59 -1.41 2.50 -15.15
C ILE A 59 -2.47 2.38 -14.05
N TYR A 60 -3.71 2.02 -14.38
CA TYR A 60 -4.78 1.81 -13.40
C TYR A 60 -4.44 0.66 -12.43
N ILE A 61 -3.96 -0.47 -12.95
CA ILE A 61 -3.62 -1.66 -12.16
C ILE A 61 -2.46 -1.34 -11.22
N ILE A 62 -1.36 -0.78 -11.72
CA ILE A 62 -0.16 -0.48 -10.91
C ILE A 62 -0.48 0.54 -9.81
N SER A 63 -1.22 1.60 -10.13
CA SER A 63 -1.63 2.59 -9.13
C SER A 63 -2.61 2.02 -8.10
N THR A 64 -3.46 1.08 -8.49
CA THR A 64 -4.32 0.33 -7.54
C THR A 64 -3.48 -0.55 -6.62
N CYS A 65 -2.47 -1.24 -7.15
CA CYS A 65 -1.51 -2.01 -6.35
C CYS A 65 -0.83 -1.12 -5.30
N LEU A 66 -0.35 0.06 -5.70
CA LEU A 66 0.22 1.04 -4.77
C LEU A 66 -0.78 1.41 -3.67
N ALA A 67 -2.05 1.69 -3.97
CA ALA A 67 -3.05 1.96 -2.93
C ALA A 67 -3.28 0.76 -1.98
N ASN A 68 -3.32 -0.47 -2.53
CA ASN A 68 -3.52 -1.68 -1.75
C ASN A 68 -2.41 -1.94 -0.74
N GLN A 69 -1.14 -1.67 -1.09
CA GLN A 69 0.00 -1.83 -0.17
C GLN A 69 -0.11 -0.96 1.09
N TYR A 70 -0.83 0.15 1.02
CA TYR A 70 -1.11 1.04 2.14
C TYR A 70 -2.55 0.87 2.68
N LEU A 71 -3.20 -0.23 2.29
CA LEU A 71 -4.53 -0.67 2.72
C LEU A 71 -5.64 0.36 2.46
N GLU A 72 -5.45 1.21 1.45
CA GLU A 72 -6.42 2.26 1.10
C GLU A 72 -7.71 1.66 0.54
N LYS A 73 -8.86 2.05 1.10
CA LYS A 73 -10.18 1.64 0.62
C LYS A 73 -10.64 2.62 -0.46
N LEU A 74 -10.33 2.35 -1.74
CA LEU A 74 -10.52 3.32 -2.82
C LEU A 74 -11.99 3.73 -2.99
N GLN A 75 -12.95 2.83 -2.74
CA GLN A 75 -14.38 3.17 -2.69
C GLN A 75 -14.67 4.34 -1.74
N ASP A 76 -14.09 4.32 -0.54
CA ASP A 76 -14.31 5.34 0.47
C ASP A 76 -13.56 6.62 0.13
N VAL A 77 -12.35 6.49 -0.43
CA VAL A 77 -11.58 7.64 -0.94
C VAL A 77 -12.35 8.36 -2.04
N TYR A 78 -12.85 7.63 -3.05
CA TYR A 78 -13.63 8.20 -4.15
C TYR A 78 -14.85 8.97 -3.64
N LYS A 79 -15.61 8.37 -2.70
CA LYS A 79 -16.75 9.06 -2.05
C LYS A 79 -16.30 10.35 -1.37
N LYS A 80 -15.21 10.34 -0.59
CA LYS A 80 -14.68 11.51 0.13
C LYS A 80 -14.30 12.65 -0.81
N ILE A 81 -13.77 12.34 -2.00
CA ILE A 81 -13.37 13.35 -2.99
C ILE A 81 -14.37 13.52 -4.14
N SER A 82 -15.61 13.06 -3.96
CA SER A 82 -16.73 13.24 -4.90
C SER A 82 -16.46 12.69 -6.31
N ILE A 83 -15.80 11.54 -6.40
CA ILE A 83 -15.69 10.75 -7.63
C ILE A 83 -16.74 9.63 -7.58
N PRO A 84 -17.50 9.39 -8.67
CA PRO A 84 -18.44 8.26 -8.73
C PRO A 84 -17.75 6.93 -8.45
N THR A 85 -18.41 6.06 -7.70
CA THR A 85 -17.88 4.71 -7.40
C THR A 85 -18.48 3.62 -8.27
N ASN A 86 -19.60 3.94 -8.93
CA ASN A 86 -20.29 3.02 -9.81
C ASN A 86 -19.60 2.94 -11.17
N THR A 87 -19.38 1.72 -11.69
CA THR A 87 -18.64 1.55 -12.94
C THR A 87 -19.35 2.12 -14.16
N LEU A 88 -20.68 2.22 -14.16
CA LEU A 88 -21.42 2.83 -15.27
C LEU A 88 -21.39 4.36 -15.22
N GLU A 89 -21.33 4.96 -14.03
CA GLU A 89 -21.16 6.41 -13.88
C GLU A 89 -19.74 6.84 -14.26
N LEU A 90 -18.73 6.06 -13.87
CA LEU A 90 -17.34 6.30 -14.25
C LEU A 90 -17.13 6.29 -15.78
N GLN A 91 -17.80 5.38 -16.49
CA GLN A 91 -17.80 5.33 -17.96
C GLN A 91 -18.57 6.47 -18.64
N LYS A 92 -19.24 7.31 -17.87
CA LYS A 92 -19.98 8.49 -18.34
C LYS A 92 -19.37 9.78 -17.81
N LEU A 93 -18.21 9.72 -17.15
CA LEU A 93 -17.48 10.90 -16.73
C LEU A 93 -17.03 11.68 -17.96
N ASN A 94 -17.36 12.97 -17.97
CA ASN A 94 -17.04 13.88 -19.05
C ASN A 94 -16.25 15.07 -18.50
N SER A 95 -15.43 15.68 -19.34
CA SER A 95 -14.81 16.99 -19.08
C SER A 95 -14.53 17.69 -20.40
N ASP A 96 -14.44 19.02 -20.35
CA ASP A 96 -14.07 19.85 -21.52
C ASP A 96 -12.54 19.94 -21.72
N HIS A 97 -11.74 19.18 -20.97
CA HIS A 97 -10.29 19.16 -21.11
C HIS A 97 -9.85 18.47 -22.40
N SER A 98 -8.80 19.00 -23.03
CA SER A 98 -8.14 18.33 -24.16
C SER A 98 -7.38 17.08 -23.69
N ILE A 99 -7.08 16.16 -24.63
CA ILE A 99 -6.26 14.97 -24.39
C ILE A 99 -4.93 15.34 -23.73
N SER A 100 -4.24 16.36 -24.26
CA SER A 100 -2.97 16.83 -23.70
C SER A 100 -3.11 17.35 -22.28
N ASN A 101 -4.21 18.04 -21.96
CA ASN A 101 -4.45 18.51 -20.61
C ASN A 101 -4.71 17.33 -19.64
N LEU A 102 -5.51 16.34 -20.05
CA LEU A 102 -5.73 15.12 -19.27
C LEU A 102 -4.42 14.37 -19.03
N PHE A 103 -3.57 14.24 -20.05
CA PHE A 103 -2.24 13.65 -19.92
C PHE A 103 -1.35 14.42 -18.92
N PHE A 104 -1.29 15.75 -19.00
CA PHE A 104 -0.54 16.54 -18.03
C PHE A 104 -1.08 16.37 -16.60
N GLN A 105 -2.39 16.24 -16.44
CA GLN A 105 -2.98 15.94 -15.14
C GLN A 105 -2.55 14.55 -14.63
N LEU A 106 -2.49 13.52 -15.49
CA LEU A 106 -1.93 12.22 -15.13
C LEU A 106 -0.48 12.34 -14.65
N GLN A 107 0.37 13.05 -15.39
CA GLN A 107 1.77 13.24 -15.02
C GLN A 107 1.92 14.00 -13.68
N ILE A 108 1.08 15.00 -13.44
CA ILE A 108 1.04 15.73 -12.16
C ILE A 108 0.69 14.78 -11.01
N GLN A 109 -0.33 13.92 -11.18
CA GLN A 109 -0.71 12.96 -10.13
C GLN A 109 0.36 11.90 -9.91
N ALA A 110 0.96 11.39 -10.98
CA ALA A 110 2.06 10.43 -10.87
C ALA A 110 3.29 11.05 -10.16
N GLY A 111 3.60 12.32 -10.42
CA GLY A 111 4.66 13.04 -9.70
C GLY A 111 4.37 13.24 -8.20
N LYS A 112 3.10 13.40 -7.81
CA LYS A 112 2.71 13.47 -6.39
C LYS A 112 2.77 12.10 -5.72
N ILE A 113 2.32 11.05 -6.40
CA ILE A 113 2.51 9.66 -5.97
C ILE A 113 4.01 9.39 -5.77
N ALA A 114 4.85 9.77 -6.74
CA ALA A 114 6.30 9.65 -6.66
C ALA A 114 6.88 10.37 -5.44
N ARG A 115 6.38 11.56 -5.15
CA ARG A 115 6.81 12.35 -3.98
C ARG A 115 6.45 11.66 -2.67
N ILE A 116 5.26 11.07 -2.57
CA ILE A 116 4.78 10.32 -1.40
C ILE A 116 5.63 9.05 -1.21
N ILE A 117 5.76 8.24 -2.25
CA ILE A 117 6.52 6.98 -2.18
C ILE A 117 7.98 7.22 -1.85
N ASN A 118 8.62 8.24 -2.44
CA ASN A 118 10.02 8.57 -2.14
C ASN A 118 10.19 9.09 -0.70
N HIS A 119 9.14 9.64 -0.08
CA HIS A 119 9.19 9.97 1.34
C HIS A 119 9.11 8.71 2.21
N TYR A 120 8.18 7.81 1.90
CA TYR A 120 7.89 6.61 2.66
C TYR A 120 9.00 5.54 2.55
N ASP A 121 9.38 5.19 1.31
CA ASP A 121 10.26 4.07 0.98
C ASP A 121 11.63 4.53 0.43
N GLY A 122 11.79 5.84 0.15
CA GLY A 122 13.03 6.42 -0.34
C GLY A 122 13.78 7.28 0.69
N ASP A 123 14.84 7.92 0.20
CA ASP A 123 15.75 8.74 1.01
C ASP A 123 15.24 10.16 1.23
N LYS A 124 14.07 10.50 0.67
CA LYS A 124 13.59 11.87 0.65
C LYS A 124 12.97 12.27 1.98
N ILE A 125 13.65 13.16 2.69
CA ILE A 125 13.11 13.81 3.88
C ILE A 125 12.02 14.80 3.47
N LYS A 126 10.86 14.74 4.13
CA LYS A 126 9.76 15.68 3.92
C LYS A 126 10.10 17.03 4.53
N LYS A 127 9.75 18.10 3.83
CA LYS A 127 9.97 19.46 4.37
C LYS A 127 8.91 19.77 5.43
N PRO A 128 9.22 20.50 6.51
CA PRO A 128 8.23 20.89 7.51
C PRO A 128 7.04 21.68 6.95
N THR A 129 7.25 22.39 5.84
CA THR A 129 6.21 23.20 5.16
C THR A 129 5.41 22.41 4.11
N GLU A 130 5.78 21.16 3.84
CA GLU A 130 5.11 20.34 2.84
C GLU A 130 3.82 19.74 3.40
N LYS A 131 2.69 20.08 2.77
CA LYS A 131 1.37 19.55 3.15
C LYS A 131 1.35 18.02 3.07
N ASP A 132 0.74 17.40 4.07
CA ASP A 132 0.41 15.99 4.05
C ASP A 132 -0.42 15.62 2.82
N ARG A 133 -0.06 14.50 2.20
CA ARG A 133 -0.77 13.94 1.05
C ARG A 133 -0.95 12.45 1.30
N ASN A 134 -2.21 12.03 1.30
CA ASN A 134 -2.58 10.62 1.39
C ASN A 134 -2.41 9.98 0.01
N LEU A 135 -1.80 8.79 -0.04
CA LEU A 135 -1.53 8.08 -1.28
C LEU A 135 -2.83 7.71 -2.01
N GLY A 136 -3.82 7.22 -1.26
CA GLY A 136 -5.13 6.85 -1.79
C GLY A 136 -5.81 7.98 -2.55
N TRP A 137 -5.71 9.22 -2.05
CA TRP A 137 -6.29 10.40 -2.70
C TRP A 137 -5.64 10.69 -4.06
N GLU A 138 -4.30 10.68 -4.12
CA GLU A 138 -3.60 10.98 -5.38
C GLU A 138 -3.80 9.84 -6.40
N VAL A 139 -3.90 8.59 -5.95
CA VAL A 139 -4.30 7.44 -6.79
C VAL A 139 -5.73 7.60 -7.32
N ALA A 140 -6.68 7.98 -6.47
CA ALA A 140 -8.07 8.18 -6.90
C ALA A 140 -8.21 9.31 -7.94
N TYR A 141 -7.45 10.40 -7.79
CA TYR A 141 -7.40 11.43 -8.82
C TYR A 141 -6.71 10.96 -10.10
N LEU A 142 -5.64 10.17 -10.02
CA LEU A 142 -5.03 9.56 -11.21
C LEU A 142 -6.06 8.72 -11.96
N HIS A 143 -6.80 7.85 -11.24
CA HIS A 143 -7.87 7.03 -11.82
C HIS A 143 -8.96 7.86 -12.49
N LYS A 144 -9.39 8.98 -11.87
CA LYS A 144 -10.36 9.90 -12.49
C LYS A 144 -9.90 10.35 -13.87
N TYR A 145 -8.64 10.73 -14.01
CA TYR A 145 -8.10 11.18 -15.30
C TYR A 145 -7.96 10.03 -16.30
N LEU A 146 -7.67 8.81 -15.85
CA LEU A 146 -7.69 7.62 -16.72
C LEU A 146 -9.10 7.34 -17.26
N PHE A 147 -10.14 7.46 -16.43
CA PHE A 147 -11.53 7.33 -16.89
C PHE A 147 -11.92 8.43 -17.87
N LEU A 148 -11.57 9.68 -17.60
CA LEU A 148 -11.82 10.79 -18.52
C LEU A 148 -11.13 10.57 -19.88
N LEU A 149 -9.89 10.09 -19.86
CA LEU A 149 -9.14 9.76 -21.07
C LEU A 149 -9.78 8.59 -21.82
N ALA A 150 -10.14 7.51 -21.13
CA ALA A 150 -10.81 6.36 -21.73
C ALA A 150 -12.15 6.73 -22.37
N ASN A 151 -12.93 7.59 -21.72
CA ASN A 151 -14.21 8.07 -22.23
C ASN A 151 -14.01 8.98 -23.45
N HIS A 152 -12.95 9.79 -23.47
CA HIS A 152 -12.58 10.60 -24.64
C HIS A 152 -12.26 9.72 -25.87
N PHE A 153 -11.52 8.63 -25.66
CA PHE A 153 -11.24 7.61 -26.69
C PHE A 153 -12.38 6.58 -26.86
N GLN A 154 -13.52 6.79 -26.21
CA GLN A 154 -14.75 6.00 -26.37
C GLN A 154 -14.58 4.51 -26.11
N PHE A 155 -13.81 4.12 -25.07
CA PHE A 155 -13.70 2.72 -24.66
C PHE A 155 -13.96 2.50 -23.17
N ASN A 156 -14.34 1.26 -22.85
CA ASN A 156 -14.56 0.84 -21.47
C ASN A 156 -13.24 0.38 -20.84
N LEU A 157 -12.69 1.19 -19.92
CA LEU A 157 -11.45 0.90 -19.21
C LEU A 157 -11.51 -0.38 -18.38
N PHE A 158 -12.64 -0.69 -17.74
CA PHE A 158 -12.80 -1.91 -16.96
C PHE A 158 -12.65 -3.18 -17.80
N LYS A 159 -13.13 -3.16 -19.05
CA LYS A 159 -12.92 -4.27 -19.99
C LYS A 159 -11.44 -4.42 -20.35
N SER A 160 -10.71 -3.32 -20.50
CA SER A 160 -9.27 -3.34 -20.75
C SER A 160 -8.51 -3.93 -19.54
N ILE A 161 -8.86 -3.51 -18.31
CA ILE A 161 -8.30 -4.06 -17.07
C ILE A 161 -8.51 -5.59 -17.01
N ASP A 162 -9.74 -6.07 -17.25
CA ASP A 162 -10.03 -7.50 -17.27
C ASP A 162 -9.18 -8.27 -18.28
N ASN A 163 -8.91 -7.67 -19.45
CA ASN A 163 -8.11 -8.30 -20.49
C ASN A 163 -6.62 -8.36 -20.10
N VAL A 164 -6.08 -7.28 -19.54
CA VAL A 164 -4.68 -7.23 -19.08
C VAL A 164 -4.45 -8.26 -17.97
N LEU A 165 -5.33 -8.33 -16.97
CA LEU A 165 -5.23 -9.32 -15.89
C LEU A 165 -5.27 -10.77 -16.44
N LYS A 166 -6.16 -11.06 -17.41
CA LYS A 166 -6.22 -12.37 -18.07
C LYS A 166 -4.93 -12.71 -18.84
N LYS A 167 -4.35 -11.75 -19.58
CA LYS A 167 -3.08 -11.96 -20.30
C LYS A 167 -1.91 -12.20 -19.34
N SER A 168 -1.83 -11.42 -18.26
CA SER A 168 -0.80 -11.56 -17.22
C SER A 168 -0.83 -12.94 -16.54
N ALA A 169 -2.02 -13.45 -16.20
CA ALA A 169 -2.18 -14.78 -15.58
C ALA A 169 -1.53 -15.91 -16.40
N LEU A 170 -1.58 -15.79 -17.73
CA LEU A 170 -1.01 -16.78 -18.66
C LEU A 170 0.51 -16.61 -18.83
N ARG A 171 1.00 -15.35 -18.82
CA ARG A 171 2.40 -14.99 -19.09
C ARG A 171 3.31 -15.16 -17.86
N ASP A 172 2.86 -14.71 -16.69
CA ASP A 172 3.74 -14.41 -15.57
C ASP A 172 3.72 -15.45 -14.43
N LYS A 173 3.26 -16.68 -14.72
CA LYS A 173 3.12 -17.78 -13.74
C LYS A 173 4.39 -18.07 -12.91
N ASN A 174 5.57 -17.69 -13.41
CA ASN A 174 6.87 -17.91 -12.75
C ASN A 174 7.77 -16.66 -12.69
N ARG A 175 7.25 -15.44 -12.94
CA ARG A 175 8.10 -14.25 -13.12
C ARG A 175 8.37 -13.47 -11.83
N PHE A 176 7.60 -13.69 -10.77
CA PHE A 176 7.76 -12.97 -9.51
C PHE A 176 8.46 -13.84 -8.47
N SER A 177 9.56 -13.33 -7.94
CA SER A 177 10.07 -13.82 -6.65
C SER A 177 9.15 -13.28 -5.55
N LEU A 178 8.84 -14.12 -4.55
CA LEU A 178 8.16 -13.68 -3.32
C LEU A 178 8.95 -12.51 -2.73
N MET A 179 8.47 -11.29 -2.94
CA MET A 179 8.99 -10.12 -2.27
C MET A 179 8.24 -9.97 -0.95
N TYR A 180 8.98 -9.61 0.09
CA TYR A 180 8.36 -9.29 1.37
C TYR A 180 7.38 -8.13 1.19
N ASP A 181 6.16 -8.33 1.69
CA ASP A 181 5.09 -7.35 1.68
C ASP A 181 4.42 -7.33 3.07
N PRO A 182 4.50 -6.21 3.82
CA PRO A 182 4.08 -6.17 5.22
C PRO A 182 2.58 -6.44 5.42
N ILE A 183 1.74 -6.35 4.39
CA ILE A 183 0.29 -6.60 4.51
C ILE A 183 -0.08 -8.08 4.31
N THR A 184 0.83 -8.89 3.79
CA THR A 184 0.59 -10.31 3.44
C THR A 184 1.56 -11.28 4.10
N THR A 185 2.40 -10.79 5.04
CA THR A 185 3.35 -11.62 5.77
C THR A 185 2.66 -12.76 6.53
N LEU A 186 3.38 -13.88 6.65
CA LEU A 186 2.88 -15.03 7.39
C LEU A 186 2.73 -14.72 8.89
N SER A 187 3.58 -13.84 9.45
CA SER A 187 3.48 -13.34 10.82
C SER A 187 2.15 -12.62 11.06
N LEU A 188 1.76 -11.71 10.16
CA LEU A 188 0.50 -10.97 10.25
C LEU A 188 -0.70 -11.91 10.10
N LYS A 189 -0.60 -12.88 9.19
CA LYS A 189 -1.64 -13.90 9.01
C LYS A 189 -1.84 -14.70 10.30
N ARG A 190 -0.78 -15.23 10.91
CA ARG A 190 -0.87 -15.97 12.18
C ARG A 190 -1.43 -15.13 13.31
N TYR A 191 -1.01 -13.87 13.41
CA TYR A 191 -1.58 -12.93 14.38
C TYR A 191 -3.09 -12.75 14.18
N ARG A 192 -3.53 -12.51 12.94
CA ARG A 192 -4.97 -12.36 12.63
C ARG A 192 -5.75 -13.62 12.97
N ASP A 193 -5.24 -14.79 12.60
CA ASP A 193 -5.88 -16.08 12.89
C ASP A 193 -6.02 -16.30 14.41
N PHE A 194 -4.97 -15.99 15.18
CA PHE A 194 -4.96 -16.08 16.64
C PHE A 194 -5.96 -15.11 17.30
N ILE A 195 -5.96 -13.82 16.93
CA ILE A 195 -6.86 -12.85 17.54
C ILE A 195 -8.33 -13.15 17.20
N ASN A 196 -8.59 -13.51 15.94
CA ASN A 196 -9.95 -13.85 15.49
C ASN A 196 -10.52 -15.08 16.20
N SER A 197 -9.67 -16.04 16.58
CA SER A 197 -10.10 -17.23 17.34
C SER A 197 -10.20 -16.97 18.84
N SER A 198 -9.36 -16.10 19.41
CA SER A 198 -9.18 -15.97 20.85
C SER A 198 -9.93 -14.80 21.50
N ILE A 199 -10.04 -13.66 20.80
CA ILE A 199 -10.49 -12.38 21.39
C ILE A 199 -11.66 -11.76 20.60
N GLY A 200 -11.76 -12.03 19.29
CA GLY A 200 -12.84 -11.55 18.44
C GLY A 200 -12.34 -11.04 17.08
N LYS A 201 -13.26 -10.70 16.18
CA LYS A 201 -12.92 -10.31 14.79
C LYS A 201 -12.23 -8.95 14.72
N ILE A 202 -10.96 -8.91 14.33
CA ILE A 202 -10.19 -7.69 14.01
C ILE A 202 -10.04 -7.46 12.50
N THR A 203 -10.96 -8.01 11.69
CA THR A 203 -10.82 -8.14 10.23
C THR A 203 -10.71 -6.81 9.47
N GLU A 204 -11.13 -5.69 10.05
CA GLU A 204 -11.14 -4.38 9.39
C GLU A 204 -9.90 -3.52 9.66
N GLN A 205 -8.98 -3.97 10.52
CA GLN A 205 -7.83 -3.15 10.91
C GLN A 205 -6.75 -3.09 9.82
N LYS A 206 -6.28 -1.87 9.51
CA LYS A 206 -5.18 -1.56 8.59
C LYS A 206 -3.83 -1.87 9.23
N LEU A 207 -3.50 -3.16 9.33
CA LEU A 207 -2.27 -3.64 9.99
C LEU A 207 -1.18 -4.03 9.01
N TRP A 208 0.05 -3.71 9.38
CA TRP A 208 1.28 -4.26 8.80
C TRP A 208 1.89 -5.26 9.79
N GLY A 209 2.63 -6.24 9.28
CA GLY A 209 3.36 -7.21 10.09
C GLY A 209 4.84 -7.27 9.74
N SER A 210 5.63 -7.75 10.69
CA SER A 210 7.06 -8.03 10.57
C SER A 210 7.34 -9.23 9.67
N PHE A 211 8.60 -9.57 9.46
CA PHE A 211 8.96 -10.92 9.02
C PHE A 211 8.56 -11.96 10.08
N GLU A 212 8.38 -13.20 9.64
CA GLU A 212 8.22 -14.36 10.52
C GLU A 212 9.44 -14.61 11.40
N TRP A 213 9.19 -15.12 12.61
CA TRP A 213 10.26 -15.56 13.49
C TRP A 213 10.95 -16.81 12.94
N GLU A 214 12.28 -16.77 12.88
CA GLU A 214 13.15 -17.86 12.44
C GLU A 214 13.93 -18.41 13.64
N SER A 215 13.65 -19.66 14.05
CA SER A 215 14.23 -20.29 15.24
C SER A 215 15.74 -20.54 15.18
N ASN A 216 16.33 -20.55 13.98
CA ASN A 216 17.76 -20.69 13.75
C ASN A 216 18.52 -19.34 13.84
N LYS A 217 17.82 -18.22 14.02
CA LYS A 217 18.41 -16.88 14.20
C LYS A 217 18.26 -16.42 15.64
N ASN A 218 19.18 -15.57 16.08
CA ASN A 218 19.07 -14.93 17.39
C ASN A 218 17.96 -13.85 17.39
N TYR A 219 17.60 -13.35 18.57
CA TYR A 219 16.56 -12.34 18.73
C TYR A 219 16.82 -11.05 17.92
N VAL A 220 18.03 -10.49 18.03
CA VAL A 220 18.41 -9.25 17.34
C VAL A 220 18.26 -9.42 15.83
N ASN A 221 18.83 -10.48 15.24
CA ASN A 221 18.76 -10.74 13.80
C ASN A 221 17.32 -10.94 13.29
N ASN A 222 16.43 -11.52 14.11
CA ASN A 222 15.02 -11.67 13.76
C ASN A 222 14.31 -10.30 13.69
N ILE A 223 14.55 -9.43 14.67
CA ILE A 223 13.97 -8.08 14.70
C ILE A 223 14.57 -7.21 13.59
N GLU A 224 15.89 -7.21 13.41
CA GLU A 224 16.61 -6.37 12.44
C GLU A 224 16.11 -6.53 11.01
N LYS A 225 15.73 -7.75 10.62
CA LYS A 225 15.15 -8.03 9.29
C LYS A 225 13.89 -7.20 9.02
N SER A 226 13.13 -6.85 10.06
CA SER A 226 11.86 -6.13 9.97
C SER A 226 12.00 -4.62 10.17
N ILE A 227 13.15 -4.14 10.65
CA ILE A 227 13.38 -2.72 10.93
C ILE A 227 13.13 -1.82 9.71
N PRO A 228 13.61 -2.14 8.49
CA PRO A 228 13.32 -1.30 7.32
C PRO A 228 11.81 -1.12 7.07
N SER A 229 11.03 -2.20 7.23
CA SER A 229 9.58 -2.17 7.09
C SER A 229 8.90 -1.37 8.20
N PHE A 230 9.41 -1.44 9.43
CA PHE A 230 8.88 -0.66 10.55
C PHE A 230 9.23 0.83 10.45
N ILE A 231 10.42 1.19 9.95
CA ILE A 231 10.77 2.58 9.62
C ILE A 231 9.84 3.12 8.54
N HIS A 232 9.60 2.35 7.48
CA HIS A 232 8.63 2.69 6.43
C HIS A 232 7.23 2.89 7.02
N PHE A 233 6.76 1.96 7.85
CA PHE A 233 5.49 2.09 8.57
C PHE A 233 5.41 3.41 9.36
N CYS A 234 6.44 3.75 10.14
CA CYS A 234 6.45 4.99 10.91
C CYS A 234 6.33 6.23 10.01
N LYS A 235 6.91 6.22 8.80
CA LYS A 235 6.81 7.35 7.87
C LYS A 235 5.40 7.55 7.29
N CYS A 236 4.58 6.49 7.19
CA CYS A 236 3.27 6.56 6.54
C CYS A 236 2.07 6.42 7.48
N VAL A 237 2.23 5.84 8.68
CA VAL A 237 1.15 5.45 9.60
C VAL A 237 0.13 6.55 9.88
N GLN A 238 0.56 7.77 10.19
CA GLN A 238 -0.36 8.86 10.53
C GLN A 238 -1.13 9.38 9.30
N ILE A 239 -0.47 9.45 8.13
CA ILE A 239 -1.04 10.03 6.91
C ILE A 239 -1.97 9.04 6.19
N GLU A 240 -1.59 7.77 6.17
CA GLU A 240 -2.38 6.69 5.56
C GLU A 240 -3.38 6.08 6.56
N GLY A 241 -3.35 6.49 7.82
CA GLY A 241 -4.28 6.01 8.85
C GLY A 241 -4.18 4.51 9.08
N LEU A 242 -2.95 3.98 9.19
CA LEU A 242 -2.73 2.57 9.55
C LEU A 242 -2.99 2.37 11.05
N ASP A 243 -3.58 1.23 11.42
CA ASP A 243 -4.02 0.94 12.80
C ASP A 243 -2.91 0.38 13.67
N GLY A 244 -1.85 -0.15 13.06
CA GLY A 244 -0.70 -0.65 13.81
C GLY A 244 0.25 -1.54 13.05
N TYR A 245 1.35 -1.86 13.73
CA TYR A 245 2.38 -2.78 13.25
C TYR A 245 2.54 -3.94 14.22
N VAL A 246 2.61 -5.15 13.69
CA VAL A 246 2.70 -6.39 14.47
C VAL A 246 4.09 -6.99 14.33
N PHE A 247 4.84 -7.06 15.42
CA PHE A 247 6.02 -7.90 15.52
C PHE A 247 5.64 -9.29 16.01
N GLU A 248 6.22 -10.33 15.39
CA GLU A 248 6.17 -11.70 15.88
C GLU A 248 7.52 -12.11 16.44
N ILE A 249 7.52 -12.72 17.62
CA ILE A 249 8.69 -13.29 18.28
C ILE A 249 8.37 -14.67 18.85
N ALA A 250 9.40 -15.44 19.21
CA ALA A 250 9.20 -16.67 19.98
C ALA A 250 8.59 -16.40 21.35
N ALA A 251 7.71 -17.30 21.81
CA ALA A 251 7.26 -17.28 23.19
C ALA A 251 8.45 -17.46 24.16
N SER A 252 8.40 -16.75 25.29
CA SER A 252 9.40 -16.83 26.35
C SER A 252 8.75 -16.58 27.72
N ASP A 253 9.41 -17.06 28.77
CA ASP A 253 9.01 -16.83 30.17
C ASP A 253 9.31 -15.40 30.66
N ASN A 254 9.90 -14.56 29.81
CA ASN A 254 10.18 -13.17 30.12
C ASN A 254 8.89 -12.41 30.44
N THR A 255 9.00 -11.43 31.33
CA THR A 255 7.90 -10.51 31.61
C THR A 255 7.57 -9.67 30.37
N LYS A 256 6.32 -9.21 30.25
CA LYS A 256 5.91 -8.27 29.18
C LYS A 256 6.83 -7.05 29.10
N LEU A 257 7.30 -6.56 30.25
CA LEU A 257 8.19 -5.41 30.32
C LEU A 257 9.58 -5.72 29.75
N GLU A 258 10.17 -6.87 30.08
CA GLU A 258 11.47 -7.29 29.54
C GLU A 258 11.42 -7.50 28.03
N ILE A 259 10.37 -8.16 27.54
CA ILE A 259 10.17 -8.37 26.10
C ILE A 259 10.09 -7.03 25.37
N LEU A 260 9.29 -6.09 25.90
CA LEU A 260 9.17 -4.76 25.31
C LEU A 260 10.50 -4.00 25.36
N ASN A 261 11.21 -4.04 26.49
CA ASN A 261 12.53 -3.39 26.61
C ASN A 261 13.50 -3.92 25.57
N ASN A 262 13.61 -5.24 25.42
CA ASN A 262 14.50 -5.87 24.44
C ASN A 262 14.19 -5.43 23.01
N LEU A 263 12.91 -5.33 22.64
CA LEU A 263 12.53 -4.83 21.33
C LEU A 263 12.94 -3.35 21.15
N LEU A 264 12.60 -2.51 22.12
CA LEU A 264 12.89 -1.07 22.06
C LEU A 264 14.40 -0.78 22.00
N ASP A 265 15.21 -1.55 22.73
CA ASP A 265 16.67 -1.43 22.67
C ASP A 265 17.20 -1.71 21.26
N VAL A 266 16.68 -2.75 20.58
CA VAL A 266 17.04 -3.04 19.20
C VAL A 266 16.61 -1.89 18.27
N LEU A 267 15.40 -1.35 18.44
CA LEU A 267 14.94 -0.21 17.64
C LEU A 267 15.85 1.03 17.82
N SER A 268 16.24 1.35 19.05
CA SER A 268 17.11 2.49 19.35
C SER A 268 18.50 2.38 18.72
N VAL A 269 19.06 1.17 18.59
CA VAL A 269 20.35 0.95 17.90
C VAL A 269 20.26 1.27 16.40
N HIS A 270 19.08 1.20 15.80
CA HIS A 270 18.86 1.43 14.36
C HIS A 270 18.32 2.84 14.05
N ASN A 271 18.76 3.84 14.81
CA ASN A 271 18.42 5.26 14.63
C ASN A 271 16.91 5.58 14.71
N LEU A 272 16.12 4.74 15.39
CA LEU A 272 14.76 5.11 15.76
C LEU A 272 14.80 5.82 17.11
N GLU A 273 14.35 7.08 17.15
CA GLU A 273 14.15 7.80 18.40
C GLU A 273 13.02 7.14 19.19
N VAL A 274 13.31 6.67 20.40
CA VAL A 274 12.36 5.98 21.28
C VAL A 274 12.21 6.78 22.57
N GLU A 275 10.98 7.17 22.89
CA GLU A 275 10.65 7.84 24.15
C GLU A 275 9.47 7.15 24.84
N ARG A 276 9.49 7.12 26.17
CA ARG A 276 8.39 6.58 26.98
C ARG A 276 7.68 7.70 27.72
N SER A 277 6.37 7.78 27.59
CA SER A 277 5.57 8.73 28.34
C SER A 277 4.24 8.10 28.75
N SER A 278 4.02 8.02 30.07
CA SER A 278 2.83 7.39 30.64
C SER A 278 2.63 5.95 30.12
N ASN A 279 1.50 5.68 29.45
CA ASN A 279 1.17 4.37 28.86
C ASN A 279 1.50 4.28 27.36
N LEU A 280 2.22 5.27 26.81
CA LEU A 280 2.54 5.37 25.39
C LEU A 280 4.05 5.20 25.15
N ILE A 281 4.36 4.60 24.02
CA ILE A 281 5.70 4.54 23.43
C ILE A 281 5.71 5.43 22.21
N PHE A 282 6.65 6.37 22.16
CA PHE A 282 6.85 7.23 21.01
C PHE A 282 8.01 6.70 20.19
N ILE A 283 7.77 6.46 18.90
CA ILE A 283 8.81 6.10 17.92
C ILE A 283 8.84 7.20 16.87
N GLN A 284 9.97 7.90 16.70
CA GLN A 284 10.08 9.04 15.77
C GLN A 284 8.99 10.09 16.02
N HIS A 285 8.72 10.39 17.30
CA HIS A 285 7.64 11.25 17.80
C HIS A 285 6.20 10.78 17.53
N ILE A 286 6.01 9.56 17.01
CA ILE A 286 4.68 9.00 16.75
C ILE A 286 4.23 8.19 17.97
N PRO A 287 3.07 8.51 18.56
CA PRO A 287 2.57 7.81 19.74
C PRO A 287 1.96 6.46 19.38
N PHE A 288 2.40 5.42 20.09
CA PHE A 288 1.85 4.07 20.02
C PHE A 288 1.42 3.58 21.39
N GLN A 289 0.24 2.96 21.42
CA GLN A 289 -0.14 2.08 22.53
C GLN A 289 0.36 0.67 22.22
N VAL A 290 1.13 0.06 23.12
CA VAL A 290 1.67 -1.28 22.89
C VAL A 290 0.80 -2.33 23.54
N GLU A 291 0.35 -3.30 22.73
CA GLU A 291 -0.38 -4.47 23.18
C GLU A 291 0.49 -5.72 22.99
N MET A 292 0.35 -6.69 23.88
CA MET A 292 1.10 -7.95 23.81
C MET A 292 0.19 -9.14 23.98
N TYR A 293 0.32 -10.07 23.05
CA TYR A 293 -0.48 -11.29 22.97
C TYR A 293 0.44 -12.50 22.91
N THR A 294 0.03 -13.59 23.55
CA THR A 294 0.81 -14.83 23.63
C THR A 294 -0.06 -16.00 23.18
N ASN A 295 0.50 -16.79 22.27
CA ASN A 295 0.06 -18.13 21.90
C ASN A 295 1.12 -19.15 22.39
N ASP A 296 0.84 -20.45 22.32
CA ASP A 296 1.70 -21.50 22.88
C ASP A 296 3.18 -21.37 22.45
N ASP A 297 3.44 -21.12 21.16
CA ASP A 297 4.81 -21.05 20.61
C ASP A 297 5.28 -19.62 20.28
N LEU A 298 4.36 -18.65 20.20
CA LEU A 298 4.62 -17.32 19.63
C LEU A 298 4.08 -16.19 20.51
N GLN A 299 4.76 -15.06 20.48
CA GLN A 299 4.33 -13.81 21.10
C GLN A 299 4.22 -12.72 20.03
N TYR A 300 3.21 -11.87 20.15
CA TYR A 300 2.94 -10.74 19.25
C TYR A 300 3.02 -9.43 20.02
N ILE A 301 3.84 -8.51 19.52
CA ILE A 301 3.98 -7.14 20.05
C ILE A 301 3.36 -6.19 19.03
N VAL A 302 2.26 -5.55 19.41
CA VAL A 302 1.47 -4.73 18.50
C VAL A 302 1.60 -3.28 18.89
N PHE A 303 2.23 -2.49 18.01
CA PHE A 303 2.27 -1.03 18.12
C PHE A 303 0.99 -0.49 17.52
N ARG A 304 -0.03 -0.24 18.36
CA ARG A 304 -1.30 0.37 17.96
C ARG A 304 -1.14 1.86 17.78
N THR A 305 -1.52 2.37 16.61
CA THR A 305 -1.50 3.80 16.34
C THR A 305 -2.45 4.49 17.31
N HIS A 306 -1.93 5.44 18.09
CA HIS A 306 -2.75 6.25 18.97
C HIS A 306 -2.98 7.61 18.31
N SER A 307 -4.21 7.90 17.89
CA SER A 307 -4.56 9.25 17.45
C SER A 307 -4.55 10.15 18.69
N GLN A 308 -3.65 11.13 18.73
CA GLN A 308 -3.79 12.23 19.70
C GLN A 308 -5.14 12.93 19.40
N PRO A 309 -5.98 13.19 20.42
CA PRO A 309 -7.29 13.80 20.24
C PRO A 309 -7.25 15.18 19.58
#